data_AF-A0A7V5K534-F1
#
_entry.id   AF-A0A7V5K534-F1
#
_cell.length_a   1.000
_cell.length_b   1.000
_cell.length_c   1.000
_cell.angle_alpha   90.00
_cell.angle_beta   90.00
_cell.angle_gamma   90.00
#
_symmetry.space_group_name_H-M   'P 1'
#
loop_
_entity.id
_entity.type
_entity.pdbx_description
1 polymer ?
#
loop_
_entity_poly.entity_id
_entity_poly.type
_entity_poly.pdbx_seq_one_letter_code
_entity_poly.pdbx_strand_id
1 'polypeptide(L)'
;MGVLACRSLHGRAAVMLAGHLSVFRACGATTTFVVPSGLMGVVKGATGRVREGLSERGWKTRRGRGPMEFRHIRLLCLILEQGSISAAARSVGLGQPTVSQHLRSLEKELGILLFERRGRRVVPTEAAVLFHPYARQAIQALEAGRQALDEHLGLVRGRLNLAGSTIPGHYILPSLMARFHRSFPGVEMRLQVGDTEWVVERVRAADVELGFVGAKLEGKALSFEPFAEDELALVVAPGHALGGKPLSLDELREVPLVSREQGSGTRRSWEEHL
;
A
#
# COMPACT_ATOMS: atom_id res chain seq x y z
N MET A 1 -9.06 -10.29 15.70
CA MET A 1 -8.37 -10.99 14.58
C MET A 1 -7.61 -10.00 13.72
N GLY A 2 -6.30 -10.20 13.56
CA GLY A 2 -5.50 -9.46 12.60
C GLY A 2 -5.77 -9.94 11.17
N VAL A 3 -6.06 -9.00 10.26
CA VAL A 3 -6.39 -9.27 8.87
C VAL A 3 -5.47 -8.49 7.94
N LEU A 4 -4.96 -9.18 6.92
CA LEU A 4 -4.15 -8.64 5.84
C LEU A 4 -5.07 -8.14 4.73
N ALA A 5 -5.03 -6.85 4.44
CA ALA A 5 -5.70 -6.24 3.31
C ALA A 5 -4.71 -6.09 2.15
N CYS A 6 -5.09 -6.57 0.96
CA CYS A 6 -4.32 -6.40 -0.28
C CYS A 6 -5.27 -6.22 -1.47
N ARG A 7 -4.79 -5.60 -2.55
CA ARG A 7 -5.53 -5.50 -3.82
C ARG A 7 -5.15 -6.62 -4.79
N SER A 8 -3.89 -7.06 -4.73
CA SER A 8 -3.28 -8.11 -5.56
C SER A 8 -1.79 -8.26 -5.20
N LEU A 9 -1.34 -9.48 -4.88
CA LEU A 9 0.05 -9.76 -4.51
C LEU A 9 0.94 -9.82 -5.76
N HIS A 10 1.41 -8.68 -6.26
CA HIS A 10 2.23 -8.64 -7.48
C HIS A 10 3.75 -8.62 -7.27
N GLY A 11 4.24 -8.35 -6.04
CA GLY A 11 5.68 -8.37 -5.74
C GLY A 11 6.08 -9.62 -4.98
N ARG A 12 7.16 -10.31 -5.37
CA ARG A 12 7.70 -11.49 -4.67
C ARG A 12 8.02 -11.19 -3.21
N ALA A 13 8.48 -9.99 -2.87
CA ALA A 13 8.73 -9.62 -1.47
C ALA A 13 7.42 -9.59 -0.66
N ALA A 14 6.34 -9.05 -1.24
CA ALA A 14 5.02 -9.05 -0.62
C ALA A 14 4.43 -10.46 -0.54
N VAL A 15 4.59 -11.27 -1.59
CA VAL A 15 4.20 -12.69 -1.61
C VAL A 15 4.99 -13.49 -0.57
N MET A 16 6.30 -13.25 -0.44
CA MET A 16 7.15 -13.94 0.53
C MET A 16 6.82 -13.50 1.95
N LEU A 17 6.56 -12.20 2.20
CA LEU A 17 6.11 -11.74 3.51
C LEU A 17 4.75 -12.35 3.87
N ALA A 18 3.80 -12.35 2.93
CA ALA A 18 2.50 -13.00 3.08
C ALA A 18 2.63 -14.52 3.32
N GLY A 19 3.51 -15.20 2.59
CA GLY A 19 3.80 -16.62 2.81
C GLY A 19 4.46 -16.89 4.16
N HIS A 20 5.37 -16.02 4.60
CA HIS A 20 6.02 -16.11 5.91
C HIS A 20 5.04 -15.86 7.07
N LEU A 21 3.95 -15.14 6.80
CA LEU A 21 2.80 -14.99 7.70
C LEU A 21 1.90 -16.22 7.68
N SER A 22 1.64 -16.83 6.51
CA SER A 22 0.90 -18.09 6.41
C SER A 22 1.57 -19.25 7.14
N VAL A 23 2.91 -19.31 7.14
CA VAL A 23 3.70 -20.27 7.94
C VAL A 23 3.47 -20.09 9.44
N PHE A 24 3.19 -18.87 9.90
CA PHE A 24 2.90 -18.59 11.32
C PHE A 24 1.57 -19.22 11.78
N ARG A 25 0.64 -19.45 10.85
CA ARG A 25 -0.62 -20.16 11.09
C ARG A 25 -0.44 -21.69 11.20
N ALA A 26 0.62 -22.24 10.62
CA ALA A 26 0.84 -23.68 10.48
C ALA A 26 1.56 -24.36 11.67
N CYS A 27 1.86 -23.65 12.76
CA CYS A 27 2.41 -24.26 13.98
C CYS A 27 1.36 -24.96 14.87
N GLY A 28 0.13 -25.15 14.38
CA GLY A 28 -0.86 -26.07 14.92
C GLY A 28 -1.56 -26.81 13.80
N ALA A 29 -1.26 -28.11 13.67
CA ALA A 29 -1.84 -29.11 12.75
C ALA A 29 -1.38 -29.11 11.27
N THR A 30 -1.01 -30.32 10.85
CA THR A 30 -0.54 -30.77 9.53
C THR A 30 -1.54 -30.46 8.41
N THR A 31 -1.12 -29.90 7.27
CA THR A 31 -1.78 -30.14 5.96
C THR A 31 -0.83 -29.89 4.79
N THR A 32 -0.86 -30.85 3.88
CA THR A 32 -0.15 -31.05 2.61
C THR A 32 -0.36 -29.93 1.59
N PHE A 33 0.73 -29.53 0.92
CA PHE A 33 0.72 -28.66 -0.27
C PHE A 33 0.26 -29.46 -1.50
N VAL A 34 -0.82 -29.04 -2.16
CA VAL A 34 -1.13 -29.46 -3.54
C VAL A 34 -0.68 -28.32 -4.45
N VAL A 35 0.40 -28.55 -5.19
CA VAL A 35 0.88 -27.68 -6.26
C VAL A 35 0.15 -28.08 -7.55
N PRO A 36 -0.43 -27.15 -8.33
CA PRO A 36 -0.94 -27.50 -9.65
C PRO A 36 0.23 -27.89 -10.56
N SER A 37 0.37 -29.18 -10.83
CA SER A 37 1.18 -29.71 -11.92
C SER A 37 0.51 -29.36 -13.25
N GLY A 38 1.16 -28.51 -14.05
CA GLY A 38 0.73 -28.31 -15.43
C GLY A 38 1.11 -26.96 -16.03
N LEU A 39 2.39 -26.81 -16.39
CA LEU A 39 2.82 -26.18 -17.66
C LEU A 39 4.33 -26.33 -17.81
N MET A 40 4.73 -27.56 -18.09
CA MET A 40 6.00 -27.84 -18.74
C MET A 40 5.80 -27.51 -20.23
N GLY A 41 6.20 -26.30 -20.63
CA GLY A 41 6.13 -25.81 -22.00
C GLY A 41 7.52 -25.39 -22.45
N VAL A 42 8.18 -26.30 -23.15
CA VAL A 42 9.49 -26.19 -23.82
C VAL A 42 9.74 -24.79 -24.43
N VAL A 43 10.77 -24.10 -23.94
CA VAL A 43 11.39 -22.97 -24.65
C VAL A 43 12.26 -23.56 -25.77
N LYS A 44 11.75 -23.55 -27.00
CA LYS A 44 12.56 -23.74 -28.21
C LYS A 44 12.81 -22.39 -28.87
N GLY A 45 14.07 -22.17 -29.23
CA GLY A 45 14.62 -20.87 -29.58
C GLY A 45 14.04 -20.21 -30.82
N ALA A 46 14.13 -18.88 -30.81
CA ALA A 46 14.11 -18.05 -32.00
C ALA A 46 15.08 -16.89 -31.77
N THR A 47 16.33 -17.10 -32.18
CA THR A 47 17.33 -16.06 -32.42
C THR A 47 16.86 -15.21 -33.61
N GLY A 48 16.00 -14.23 -33.34
CA GLY A 48 15.54 -13.24 -34.32
C GLY A 48 16.18 -11.89 -34.06
N ARG A 49 17.08 -11.45 -34.94
CA ARG A 49 17.59 -10.06 -35.02
C ARG A 49 16.41 -9.10 -35.04
N VAL A 50 16.24 -8.30 -33.98
CA VAL A 50 15.28 -7.19 -33.98
C VAL A 50 15.87 -6.09 -34.87
N ARG A 51 15.26 -5.92 -36.04
CA ARG A 51 15.60 -4.85 -36.98
C ARG A 51 15.24 -3.50 -36.40
N GLU A 52 16.22 -2.62 -36.48
CA GLU A 52 16.18 -1.17 -36.36
C GLU A 52 15.06 -0.57 -37.23
N GLY A 53 14.21 0.31 -36.67
CA GLY A 53 13.28 1.13 -37.44
C GLY A 53 11.88 1.32 -36.85
N LEU A 54 11.76 2.00 -35.70
CA LEU A 54 10.50 2.67 -35.33
C LEU A 54 10.69 4.17 -35.57
N SER A 55 10.22 4.65 -36.73
CA SER A 55 10.23 6.08 -37.05
C SER A 55 9.30 6.86 -36.11
N GLU A 56 9.77 7.98 -35.57
CA GLU A 56 9.12 8.91 -34.63
C GLU A 56 7.84 9.62 -35.15
N ARG A 57 7.06 8.99 -36.04
CA ARG A 57 5.81 9.55 -36.56
C ARG A 57 4.64 9.30 -35.62
N GLY A 58 4.64 10.05 -34.52
CA GLY A 58 3.47 10.69 -33.92
C GLY A 58 2.45 9.80 -33.22
N TRP A 59 2.62 9.61 -31.90
CA TRP A 59 1.54 9.21 -30.99
C TRP A 59 0.47 10.32 -30.93
N LYS A 60 -0.44 10.40 -31.89
CA LYS A 60 -1.64 11.24 -31.82
C LYS A 60 -2.77 10.41 -31.24
N THR A 61 -3.19 10.73 -30.02
CA THR A 61 -4.38 10.11 -29.41
C THR A 61 -5.65 10.59 -30.10
N ARG A 62 -6.76 9.83 -29.97
CA ARG A 62 -8.08 10.09 -30.62
C ARG A 62 -8.71 11.47 -30.34
N ARG A 63 -8.12 12.33 -29.50
CA ARG A 63 -8.58 13.71 -29.23
C ARG A 63 -7.50 14.78 -29.42
N GLY A 64 -6.45 14.52 -30.21
CA GLY A 64 -5.39 15.52 -30.45
C GLY A 64 -4.52 15.84 -29.23
N ARG A 65 -4.63 15.05 -28.15
CA ARG A 65 -3.74 15.15 -26.99
C ARG A 65 -2.41 14.49 -27.29
N GLY A 66 -1.32 15.19 -26.99
CA GLY A 66 0.05 14.66 -27.09
C GLY A 66 0.28 13.51 -26.10
N PRO A 67 1.35 12.72 -26.29
CA PRO A 67 1.75 11.71 -25.31
C PRO A 67 2.08 12.38 -23.98
N MET A 68 1.66 11.77 -22.87
CA MET A 68 2.05 12.22 -21.54
C MET A 68 3.42 11.67 -21.19
N GLU A 69 4.35 12.55 -20.85
CA GLU A 69 5.67 12.14 -20.39
C GLU A 69 5.64 11.70 -18.93
N PHE A 70 6.21 10.53 -18.63
CA PHE A 70 6.25 9.95 -17.28
C PHE A 70 6.82 10.93 -16.24
N ARG A 71 7.87 11.68 -16.62
CA ARG A 71 8.48 12.69 -15.76
C ARG A 71 7.51 13.80 -15.36
N HIS A 72 6.58 14.18 -16.24
CA HIS A 72 5.59 15.22 -15.96
C HIS A 72 4.55 14.71 -14.95
N ILE A 73 4.07 13.47 -15.14
CA ILE A 73 3.14 12.80 -14.23
C ILE A 73 3.75 12.67 -12.83
N ARG A 74 5.03 12.28 -12.74
CA ARG A 74 5.74 12.17 -11.45
C ARG A 74 5.87 13.51 -10.73
N LEU A 75 6.13 14.59 -11.47
CA LEU A 75 6.20 15.94 -10.90
C LEU A 75 4.84 16.42 -10.38
N LEU A 76 3.74 16.13 -11.08
CA LEU A 76 2.38 16.42 -10.58
C LEU A 76 2.15 15.79 -9.20
N CYS A 77 2.42 14.47 -9.06
CA CYS A 77 2.26 13.76 -7.79
C CYS A 77 3.10 14.41 -6.68
N LEU A 78 4.38 14.69 -6.94
CA LEU A 78 5.26 15.32 -5.95
C LEU A 78 4.77 16.71 -5.52
N ILE A 79 4.23 17.52 -6.43
CA ILE A 79 3.68 18.84 -6.10
C ILE A 79 2.43 18.71 -5.23
N LEU A 80 1.55 17.75 -5.55
CA LEU A 80 0.34 17.48 -4.75
C LEU A 80 0.68 16.97 -3.34
N GLU A 81 1.66 16.10 -3.22
CA GLU A 81 2.11 15.53 -1.94
C GLU A 81 2.82 16.57 -1.05
N GLN A 82 3.61 17.47 -1.65
CA GLN A 82 4.43 18.44 -0.90
C GLN A 82 3.78 19.82 -0.78
N GLY A 83 2.69 20.08 -1.51
CA GLY A 83 1.98 21.36 -1.53
C GLY A 83 2.80 22.53 -2.10
N SER A 84 3.95 22.28 -2.73
CA SER A 84 4.86 23.33 -3.21
C SER A 84 5.68 22.88 -4.41
N ILE A 85 5.64 23.68 -5.47
CA ILE A 85 6.50 23.51 -6.66
C ILE A 85 7.98 23.56 -6.27
N SER A 86 8.36 24.47 -5.38
CA SER A 86 9.76 24.62 -4.96
C SER A 86 10.24 23.43 -4.14
N ALA A 87 9.39 22.84 -3.31
CA ALA A 87 9.72 21.61 -2.57
C ALA A 87 9.89 20.44 -3.54
N ALA A 88 8.93 20.26 -4.47
CA ALA A 88 8.99 19.21 -5.47
C ALA A 88 10.27 19.32 -6.31
N ALA A 89 10.61 20.53 -6.77
CA ALA A 89 11.83 20.81 -7.53
C ALA A 89 13.11 20.41 -6.78
N ARG A 90 13.23 20.77 -5.49
CA ARG A 90 14.35 20.34 -4.65
C ARG A 90 14.43 18.83 -4.50
N SER A 91 13.29 18.15 -4.30
CA SER A 91 13.27 16.70 -4.09
C SER A 91 13.73 15.89 -5.31
N VAL A 92 13.72 16.48 -6.50
CA VAL A 92 14.21 15.84 -7.75
C VAL A 92 15.46 16.52 -8.33
N GLY A 93 16.08 17.46 -7.60
CA GLY A 93 17.29 18.16 -8.05
C GLY A 93 17.10 19.05 -9.29
N LEU A 94 15.90 19.58 -9.50
CA LEU A 94 15.59 20.47 -10.63
C LEU A 94 15.38 21.91 -10.16
N GLY A 95 15.59 22.86 -11.08
CA GLY A 95 15.19 24.25 -10.89
C GLY A 95 13.66 24.42 -10.92
N GLN A 96 13.14 25.33 -10.09
CA GLN A 96 11.70 25.66 -10.07
C GLN A 96 11.14 26.13 -11.45
N PRO A 97 11.88 26.87 -12.30
CA PRO A 97 11.43 27.17 -13.66
C PRO A 97 11.22 25.91 -14.52
N THR A 98 12.10 24.91 -14.39
CA THR A 98 12.05 23.63 -15.11
C THR A 98 10.83 22.81 -14.70
N VAL A 99 10.56 22.69 -13.39
CA VAL A 99 9.37 21.99 -12.90
C VAL A 99 8.09 22.70 -13.35
N SER A 100 8.07 24.04 -13.31
CA SER A 100 6.92 24.82 -13.78
C SER A 100 6.68 24.62 -15.28
N GLN A 101 7.73 24.47 -16.08
CA GLN A 101 7.62 24.20 -17.52
C GLN A 101 7.09 22.79 -17.81
N HIS A 102 7.54 21.78 -17.06
CA HIS A 102 7.03 20.42 -17.16
C HIS A 102 5.55 20.33 -16.80
N LEU A 103 5.14 21.04 -15.75
CA LEU A 103 3.74 21.10 -15.37
C LEU A 103 2.87 21.75 -16.45
N ARG A 104 3.29 22.90 -17.01
CA ARG A 104 2.58 23.54 -18.13
C ARG A 104 2.48 22.64 -19.36
N SER A 105 3.48 21.80 -19.60
CA SER A 105 3.47 20.85 -20.71
C SER A 105 2.42 19.77 -20.48
N LEU A 106 2.32 19.24 -19.26
CA LEU A 106 1.25 18.30 -18.88
C LEU A 106 -0.14 18.91 -19.00
N GLU A 107 -0.33 20.14 -18.52
CA GLU A 107 -1.61 20.85 -18.62
C GLU A 107 -2.01 21.07 -20.09
N LYS A 108 -1.04 21.39 -20.96
CA LYS A 108 -1.25 21.52 -22.40
C LYS A 108 -1.62 20.18 -23.06
N GLU A 109 -0.94 19.10 -22.67
CA GLU A 109 -1.22 17.73 -23.15
C GLU A 109 -2.62 17.27 -22.73
N LEU A 110 -3.03 17.55 -21.49
CA LEU A 110 -4.35 17.21 -20.96
C LEU A 110 -5.45 18.16 -21.46
N GLY A 111 -5.10 19.39 -21.82
CA GLY A 111 -6.04 20.44 -22.20
C GLY A 111 -6.81 21.03 -21.02
N ILE A 112 -6.27 20.91 -19.79
CA ILE A 112 -6.90 21.40 -18.56
C ILE A 112 -5.83 21.86 -17.57
N LEU A 113 -6.12 22.92 -16.83
CA LEU A 113 -5.27 23.40 -15.75
C LEU A 113 -5.37 22.48 -14.54
N LEU A 114 -4.22 22.04 -14.04
CA LEU A 114 -4.08 21.21 -12.85
C LEU A 114 -3.78 22.07 -11.62
N PHE A 115 -3.20 23.25 -11.82
CA PHE A 115 -2.96 24.19 -10.73
C PHE A 115 -3.34 25.60 -11.10
N GLU A 116 -3.80 26.35 -10.10
CA GLU A 116 -4.08 27.77 -10.21
C GLU A 116 -3.21 28.58 -9.24
N ARG A 117 -2.96 29.84 -9.57
CA ARG A 117 -2.26 30.77 -8.69
C ARG A 117 -3.27 31.54 -7.86
N ARG A 118 -3.22 31.35 -6.53
CA ARG A 118 -3.93 32.20 -5.56
C ARG A 118 -2.91 33.05 -4.82
N GLY A 119 -2.71 34.28 -5.28
CA GLY A 119 -1.67 35.17 -4.78
C GLY A 119 -0.27 34.58 -4.98
N ARG A 120 0.44 34.32 -3.87
CA ARG A 120 1.80 33.72 -3.89
C ARG A 120 1.80 32.18 -3.82
N ARG A 121 0.62 31.55 -3.70
CA ARG A 121 0.50 30.09 -3.55
C ARG A 121 -0.03 29.45 -4.82
N VAL A 122 0.47 28.24 -5.09
CA VAL A 122 -0.04 27.34 -6.13
C VAL A 122 -1.02 26.40 -5.45
N VAL A 123 -2.25 26.35 -5.94
CA VAL A 123 -3.34 25.55 -5.37
C VAL A 123 -3.78 24.53 -6.42
N PRO A 124 -3.98 23.25 -6.06
CA PRO A 124 -4.47 22.25 -6.99
C PRO A 124 -5.92 22.53 -7.38
N THR A 125 -6.26 22.31 -8.65
CA THR A 125 -7.64 22.34 -9.14
C THR A 125 -8.34 21.01 -8.85
N GLU A 126 -9.67 20.96 -9.00
CA GLU A 126 -10.43 19.70 -8.94
C GLU A 126 -9.92 18.67 -9.96
N ALA A 127 -9.46 19.13 -11.13
CA ALA A 127 -8.87 18.27 -12.15
C ALA A 127 -7.59 17.58 -11.68
N ALA A 128 -6.74 18.27 -10.92
CA ALA A 128 -5.55 17.66 -10.33
C ALA A 128 -5.90 16.63 -9.26
N VAL A 129 -6.87 16.94 -8.39
CA VAL A 129 -7.35 16.00 -7.36
C VAL A 129 -7.95 14.74 -8.01
N LEU A 130 -8.74 14.91 -9.07
CA LEU A 130 -9.34 13.81 -9.83
C LEU A 130 -8.28 12.95 -10.52
N PHE A 131 -7.27 13.57 -11.14
CA PHE A 131 -6.25 12.86 -11.90
C PHE A 131 -5.20 12.17 -11.02
N HIS A 132 -4.95 12.70 -9.83
CA HIS A 132 -3.93 12.22 -8.90
C HIS A 132 -3.93 10.70 -8.63
N PRO A 133 -5.06 10.04 -8.27
CA PRO A 133 -5.07 8.61 -8.00
C PRO A 133 -4.69 7.78 -9.24
N TYR A 134 -5.07 8.21 -10.44
CA TYR A 134 -4.69 7.52 -11.69
C TYR A 134 -3.21 7.70 -12.01
N ALA A 135 -2.67 8.91 -11.80
CA ALA A 135 -1.25 9.19 -11.94
C ALA A 135 -0.40 8.32 -11.00
N ARG A 136 -0.80 8.19 -9.73
CA ARG A 136 -0.14 7.30 -8.75
C ARG A 136 -0.17 5.84 -9.18
N GLN A 137 -1.33 5.34 -9.60
CA GLN A 137 -1.47 3.95 -10.08
C GLN A 137 -0.57 3.66 -11.28
N ALA A 138 -0.46 4.59 -12.23
CA ALA A 138 0.42 4.42 -13.40
C ALA A 138 1.90 4.36 -12.99
N ILE A 139 2.33 5.20 -12.05
CA ILE A 139 3.69 5.18 -11.50
C ILE A 139 3.98 3.85 -10.80
N GLN A 140 3.08 3.41 -9.94
CA GLN A 140 3.23 2.16 -9.20
C GLN A 140 3.24 0.94 -10.12
N ALA A 141 2.43 0.91 -11.17
CA ALA A 141 2.44 -0.17 -12.15
C ALA A 141 3.80 -0.29 -12.86
N LEU A 142 4.43 0.84 -13.20
CA LEU A 142 5.76 0.87 -13.80
C LEU A 142 6.86 0.47 -12.81
N GLU A 143 6.76 0.91 -11.56
CA GLU A 143 7.67 0.48 -10.48
C GLU A 143 7.54 -1.03 -10.20
N ALA A 144 6.32 -1.56 -10.15
CA ALA A 144 6.06 -2.99 -10.02
C ALA A 144 6.61 -3.79 -11.21
N GLY A 145 6.48 -3.27 -12.44
CA GLY A 145 7.09 -3.88 -13.62
C GLY A 145 8.61 -3.94 -13.53
N ARG A 146 9.25 -2.87 -13.05
CA ARG A 146 10.70 -2.85 -12.80
C ARG A 146 11.10 -3.84 -11.71
N GLN A 147 10.31 -3.93 -10.63
CA GLN A 147 10.52 -4.92 -9.58
C GLN A 147 10.39 -6.35 -10.10
N ALA A 148 9.41 -6.64 -10.96
CA ALA A 148 9.25 -7.96 -11.58
C ALA A 148 10.47 -8.34 -12.45
N LEU A 149 11.11 -7.37 -13.10
CA LEU A 149 12.36 -7.58 -13.83
C LEU A 149 13.55 -7.84 -12.88
N ASP A 150 13.68 -7.06 -11.81
CA ASP A 150 14.72 -7.30 -10.79
C ASP A 150 14.56 -8.69 -10.16
N GLU A 151 13.31 -9.11 -9.92
CA GLU A 151 12.93 -10.44 -9.47
C GLU A 151 13.27 -11.54 -10.48
N HIS A 152 13.04 -11.31 -11.78
CA HIS A 152 13.44 -12.23 -12.84
C HIS A 152 14.96 -12.44 -12.87
N LEU A 153 15.72 -11.38 -12.55
CA LEU A 153 17.17 -11.41 -12.43
C LEU A 153 17.68 -11.98 -11.09
N GLY A 154 16.77 -12.48 -10.23
CA GLY A 154 17.12 -13.10 -8.95
C GLY A 154 17.51 -12.12 -7.85
N LEU A 155 17.33 -10.82 -8.06
CA LEU A 155 17.57 -9.79 -7.06
C LEU A 155 16.29 -9.56 -6.26
N VAL A 156 16.15 -10.17 -5.08
CA VAL A 156 15.12 -9.74 -4.11
C VAL A 156 15.60 -8.46 -3.46
N ARG A 157 15.50 -7.36 -4.21
CA ARG A 157 15.86 -6.01 -3.80
C ARG A 157 14.70 -5.08 -4.14
N GLY A 158 14.57 -3.99 -3.39
CA GLY A 158 13.53 -3.00 -3.64
C GLY A 158 12.92 -2.48 -2.35
N ARG A 159 11.75 -1.87 -2.47
CA ARG A 159 11.05 -1.26 -1.33
C ARG A 159 9.68 -1.89 -1.14
N LEU A 160 9.32 -2.14 0.12
CA LEU A 160 8.03 -2.66 0.54
C LEU A 160 7.39 -1.66 1.53
N ASN A 161 6.37 -0.95 1.08
CA ASN A 161 5.53 -0.05 1.84
C ASN A 161 4.38 -0.82 2.48
N LEU A 162 4.36 -0.80 3.80
CA LEU A 162 3.38 -1.45 4.66
C LEU A 162 2.58 -0.38 5.42
N ALA A 163 1.31 -0.65 5.66
CA ALA A 163 0.50 0.09 6.62
C ALA A 163 -0.04 -0.85 7.70
N GLY A 164 0.01 -0.43 8.96
CA GLY A 164 -0.54 -1.18 10.08
C GLY A 164 -1.55 -0.34 10.86
N SER A 165 -2.65 -0.96 11.27
CA SER A 165 -3.52 -0.37 12.29
C SER A 165 -2.80 -0.40 13.64
N THR A 166 -3.22 0.43 14.61
CA THR A 166 -2.50 0.63 15.89
C THR A 166 -1.94 -0.65 16.54
N ILE A 167 -2.72 -1.74 16.63
CA ILE A 167 -2.26 -2.99 17.25
C ILE A 167 -1.24 -3.75 16.37
N PRO A 168 -1.56 -4.18 15.13
CA PRO A 168 -0.59 -4.78 14.22
C PRO A 168 0.66 -3.93 13.99
N GLY A 169 0.49 -2.62 13.82
CA GLY A 169 1.55 -1.66 13.51
C GLY A 169 2.56 -1.51 14.64
N HIS A 170 2.11 -1.44 15.89
CA HIS A 170 3.02 -1.25 17.02
C HIS A 170 3.55 -2.55 17.63
N TYR A 171 2.74 -3.62 17.65
CA TYR A 171 3.08 -4.81 18.45
C TYR A 171 3.48 -6.02 17.61
N ILE A 172 2.99 -6.13 16.38
CA ILE A 172 3.20 -7.36 15.57
C ILE A 172 4.25 -7.12 14.48
N LEU A 173 4.03 -6.10 13.65
CA LEU A 173 4.83 -5.83 12.45
C LEU A 173 6.31 -5.56 12.72
N PRO A 174 6.74 -4.86 13.78
CA PRO A 174 8.17 -4.63 14.00
C PRO A 174 8.97 -5.93 14.11
N SER A 175 8.45 -6.93 14.82
CA SER A 175 9.11 -8.24 14.97
C SER A 175 9.14 -9.03 13.66
N LEU A 176 8.04 -8.97 12.90
CA LEU A 176 7.91 -9.61 11.59
C LEU A 176 8.88 -9.01 10.58
N MET A 177 8.95 -7.68 10.51
CA MET A 177 9.85 -6.93 9.64
C MET A 177 11.31 -7.25 9.98
N ALA A 178 11.67 -7.31 11.27
CA ALA A 178 13.03 -7.68 11.67
C ALA A 178 13.42 -9.09 11.20
N ARG A 179 12.49 -10.05 11.27
CA ARG A 179 12.71 -11.42 10.75
C ARG A 179 12.84 -11.42 9.23
N PHE A 180 11.94 -10.73 8.54
CA PHE A 180 11.95 -10.66 7.08
C PHE A 180 13.24 -10.00 6.57
N HIS A 181 13.71 -8.94 7.22
CA HIS A 181 14.94 -8.25 6.85
C HIS A 181 16.17 -9.15 6.95
N ARG A 182 16.22 -10.07 7.94
CA ARG A 182 17.32 -11.04 8.04
C ARG A 182 17.35 -12.00 6.85
N SER A 183 16.19 -12.43 6.37
CA SER A 183 16.08 -13.31 5.21
C SER A 183 16.26 -12.56 3.89
N PHE A 184 15.93 -11.27 3.85
CA PHE A 184 15.95 -10.42 2.65
C PHE A 184 16.56 -9.03 2.95
N PRO A 185 17.88 -8.94 3.20
CA PRO A 185 18.52 -7.68 3.60
C PRO A 185 18.50 -6.62 2.49
N GLY A 186 18.29 -7.02 1.23
CA GLY A 186 18.17 -6.12 0.09
C GLY A 186 16.81 -5.42 -0.04
N VAL A 187 15.84 -5.72 0.84
CA VAL A 187 14.51 -5.12 0.82
C VAL A 187 14.40 -4.03 1.89
N GLU A 188 14.19 -2.79 1.46
CA GLU A 188 13.85 -1.67 2.33
C GLU A 188 12.36 -1.75 2.70
N MET A 189 12.04 -1.93 3.98
CA MET A 189 10.64 -1.91 4.43
C MET A 189 10.29 -0.58 5.10
N ARG A 190 9.15 0.01 4.74
CA ARG A 190 8.62 1.20 5.41
C ARG A 190 7.25 0.89 5.98
N LEU A 191 7.08 1.16 7.28
CA LEU A 191 5.83 0.98 7.97
C LEU A 191 5.22 2.34 8.32
N GLN A 192 3.94 2.51 8.00
CA GLN A 192 3.12 3.62 8.49
C GLN A 192 2.03 3.08 9.40
N VAL A 193 1.71 3.80 10.48
CA VAL A 193 0.70 3.37 11.45
C VAL A 193 -0.45 4.38 11.51
N GLY A 194 -1.68 3.86 11.48
CA GLY A 194 -2.92 4.65 11.55
C GLY A 194 -4.07 3.84 12.12
N ASP A 195 -5.30 4.34 11.98
CA ASP A 195 -6.50 3.53 12.25
C ASP A 195 -6.82 2.59 11.07
N THR A 196 -7.79 1.69 11.27
CA THR A 196 -8.17 0.66 10.29
C THR A 196 -8.67 1.26 8.97
N GLU A 197 -9.45 2.34 9.03
CA GLU A 197 -10.03 2.99 7.85
C GLU A 197 -8.93 3.66 7.02
N TRP A 198 -8.02 4.35 7.68
CA TRP A 198 -6.84 4.96 7.07
C TRP A 198 -5.99 3.91 6.35
N VAL A 199 -5.70 2.78 7.00
CA VAL A 199 -4.91 1.68 6.41
C VAL A 199 -5.59 1.14 5.15
N VAL A 200 -6.89 0.85 5.23
CA VAL A 200 -7.68 0.34 4.10
C VAL A 200 -7.66 1.32 2.92
N GLU A 201 -7.81 2.62 3.19
CA GLU A 201 -7.76 3.63 2.14
C GLU A 201 -6.37 3.74 1.49
N ARG A 202 -5.28 3.61 2.25
CA ARG A 202 -3.92 3.55 1.68
C ARG A 202 -3.75 2.35 0.75
N VAL A 203 -4.23 1.16 1.13
CA VAL A 203 -4.17 -0.02 0.26
C VAL A 203 -5.04 0.20 -1.00
N ARG A 204 -6.23 0.78 -0.84
CA ARG A 204 -7.15 1.05 -1.95
C ARG A 204 -6.57 2.06 -2.95
N ALA A 205 -5.97 3.14 -2.45
CA ALA A 205 -5.25 4.14 -3.23
C ALA A 205 -3.91 3.62 -3.79
N ALA A 206 -3.53 2.38 -3.42
CA ALA A 206 -2.27 1.72 -3.74
C ALA A 206 -1.03 2.47 -3.18
N ASP A 207 -1.20 3.30 -2.15
CA ASP A 207 -0.13 4.01 -1.46
C ASP A 207 0.82 3.07 -0.70
N VAL A 208 0.33 1.88 -0.38
CA VAL A 208 1.06 0.77 0.26
C VAL A 208 0.69 -0.54 -0.43
N GLU A 209 1.58 -1.53 -0.43
CA GLU A 209 1.30 -2.81 -1.07
C GLU A 209 0.49 -3.76 -0.16
N LEU A 210 0.68 -3.65 1.17
CA LEU A 210 0.01 -4.47 2.18
C LEU A 210 -0.47 -3.63 3.37
N GLY A 211 -1.70 -3.87 3.81
CA GLY A 211 -2.30 -3.28 5.01
C GLY A 211 -2.58 -4.34 6.07
N PHE A 212 -2.30 -4.06 7.34
CA PHE A 212 -2.55 -4.98 8.46
C PHE A 212 -3.55 -4.34 9.42
N VAL A 213 -4.77 -4.85 9.44
CA VAL A 213 -5.89 -4.27 10.18
C VAL A 213 -6.39 -5.19 11.28
N GLY A 214 -6.96 -4.63 12.35
CA GLY A 214 -7.56 -5.40 13.44
C GLY A 214 -9.00 -5.83 13.20
N ALA A 215 -9.65 -5.32 12.14
CA ALA A 215 -11.01 -5.64 11.76
C ALA A 215 -11.18 -5.54 10.24
N LYS A 216 -12.08 -6.37 9.67
CA LYS A 216 -12.46 -6.27 8.27
C LYS A 216 -13.36 -5.05 8.09
N LEU A 217 -13.17 -4.35 6.97
CA LEU A 217 -14.12 -3.34 6.50
C LEU A 217 -14.88 -3.95 5.32
N GLU A 218 -16.21 -3.80 5.31
CA GLU A 218 -17.03 -4.31 4.23
C GLU A 218 -16.78 -3.53 2.93
N GLY A 219 -16.60 -4.25 1.81
CA GLY A 219 -16.40 -3.65 0.49
C GLY A 219 -15.77 -4.60 -0.53
N LYS A 220 -16.15 -4.47 -1.80
CA LYS A 220 -15.78 -5.41 -2.89
C LYS A 220 -14.41 -5.17 -3.55
N ALA A 221 -13.60 -4.24 -3.03
CA ALA A 221 -12.40 -3.76 -3.72
C ALA A 221 -11.06 -4.34 -3.21
N LEU A 222 -11.06 -5.01 -2.05
CA LEU A 222 -9.85 -5.52 -1.41
C LEU A 222 -10.04 -6.99 -1.00
N SER A 223 -8.99 -7.79 -1.14
CA SER A 223 -8.90 -9.13 -0.55
C SER A 223 -8.42 -9.02 0.89
N PHE A 224 -9.10 -9.74 1.79
CA PHE A 224 -8.80 -9.77 3.22
C PHE A 224 -8.48 -11.19 3.68
N GLU A 225 -7.26 -11.41 4.17
CA GLU A 225 -6.76 -12.70 4.64
C GLU A 225 -6.43 -12.66 6.13
N PRO A 226 -6.98 -13.56 6.98
CA PRO A 226 -6.56 -13.66 8.38
C PRO A 226 -5.06 -13.99 8.49
N PHE A 227 -4.31 -13.25 9.32
CA PHE A 227 -2.86 -13.49 9.48
C PHE A 227 -2.43 -13.74 10.93
N ALA A 228 -3.21 -13.26 11.90
CA ALA A 228 -2.95 -13.46 13.32
C ALA A 228 -4.26 -13.47 14.11
N GLU A 229 -4.29 -14.29 15.15
CA GLU A 229 -5.35 -14.26 16.16
C GLU A 229 -4.89 -13.38 17.32
N ASP A 230 -5.85 -12.72 17.95
CA ASP A 230 -5.64 -11.82 19.08
C ASP A 230 -6.82 -11.98 20.03
N GLU A 231 -6.57 -11.86 21.33
CA GLU A 231 -7.54 -12.07 22.39
C GLU A 231 -7.77 -10.76 23.15
N LEU A 232 -9.04 -10.39 23.30
CA LEU A 232 -9.41 -9.24 24.13
C LEU A 232 -9.52 -9.69 25.59
N ALA A 233 -8.58 -9.25 26.42
CA ALA A 233 -8.60 -9.51 27.85
C ALA A 233 -9.08 -8.29 28.64
N LEU A 234 -9.87 -8.54 29.69
CA LEU A 234 -10.19 -7.52 30.69
C LEU A 234 -8.97 -7.29 31.59
N VAL A 235 -8.48 -6.07 31.62
CA VAL A 235 -7.36 -5.67 32.48
C VAL A 235 -7.89 -4.84 33.64
N VAL A 236 -7.56 -5.24 34.86
CA VAL A 236 -7.95 -4.56 36.10
C VAL A 236 -6.72 -4.28 36.97
N ALA A 237 -6.84 -3.32 37.88
CA ALA A 237 -5.77 -3.04 38.85
C ALA A 237 -5.49 -4.26 39.75
N PRO A 238 -4.26 -4.43 40.25
CA PRO A 238 -3.95 -5.46 41.24
C PRO A 238 -4.89 -5.35 42.46
N GLY A 239 -5.49 -6.48 42.87
CA GLY A 239 -6.44 -6.53 43.98
C GLY A 239 -7.88 -6.10 43.66
N HIS A 240 -8.17 -5.74 42.41
CA HIS A 240 -9.55 -5.43 41.99
C HIS A 240 -10.47 -6.65 42.14
N ALA A 241 -11.73 -6.42 42.51
CA ALA A 241 -12.69 -7.48 42.87
C ALA A 241 -12.96 -8.50 41.73
N LEU A 242 -12.76 -8.08 40.49
CA LEU A 242 -12.93 -8.87 39.26
C LEU A 242 -11.65 -9.62 38.84
N GLY A 243 -10.52 -9.40 39.51
CA GLY A 243 -9.24 -10.01 39.14
C GLY A 243 -9.27 -11.54 39.27
N GLY A 244 -8.84 -12.23 38.20
CA GLY A 244 -8.71 -13.70 38.18
C GLY A 244 -10.02 -14.48 38.23
N LYS A 245 -11.17 -13.82 38.09
CA LYS A 245 -12.49 -14.46 38.06
C LYS A 245 -13.03 -14.50 36.63
N PRO A 246 -13.67 -15.61 36.20
CA PRO A 246 -14.44 -15.60 34.98
C PRO A 246 -15.63 -14.64 35.14
N LEU A 247 -15.91 -13.84 34.12
CA LEU A 247 -17.07 -12.95 34.04
C LEU A 247 -17.94 -13.35 32.85
N SER A 248 -19.26 -13.29 33.05
CA SER A 248 -20.21 -13.32 31.94
C SER A 248 -20.28 -11.96 31.22
N LEU A 249 -20.77 -11.96 29.98
CA LEU A 249 -20.98 -10.72 29.23
C LEU A 249 -22.01 -9.79 29.91
N ASP A 250 -23.03 -10.34 30.56
CA ASP A 250 -24.04 -9.54 31.26
C ASP A 250 -23.47 -8.84 32.50
N GLU A 251 -22.67 -9.53 33.32
CA GLU A 251 -21.96 -8.90 34.45
C GLU A 251 -21.02 -7.79 33.98
N LEU A 252 -20.40 -7.97 32.81
CA LEU A 252 -19.43 -7.06 32.25
C LEU A 252 -20.08 -5.77 31.69
N ARG A 253 -21.33 -5.84 31.21
CA ARG A 253 -22.12 -4.66 30.80
C ARG A 253 -22.40 -3.69 31.95
N GLU A 254 -22.49 -4.20 33.17
CA GLU A 254 -22.74 -3.42 34.39
C GLU A 254 -21.46 -2.80 34.98
N VAL A 255 -20.28 -3.15 34.46
CA VAL A 255 -19.00 -2.61 34.93
C VAL A 255 -18.68 -1.30 34.21
N PRO A 256 -18.28 -0.23 34.92
CA PRO A 256 -17.75 0.97 34.28
C PRO A 256 -16.42 0.66 33.57
N LEU A 257 -16.40 0.77 32.24
CA LEU A 257 -15.23 0.45 31.41
C LEU A 257 -14.62 1.70 30.76
N VAL A 258 -13.30 1.71 30.68
CA VAL A 258 -12.57 2.68 29.86
C VAL A 258 -12.52 2.16 28.43
N SER A 259 -13.25 2.82 27.53
CA SER A 259 -13.32 2.44 26.12
C SER A 259 -12.22 3.12 25.27
N ARG A 260 -11.97 2.55 24.10
CA ARG A 260 -11.03 3.10 23.10
C ARG A 260 -11.71 4.20 22.27
N GLU A 261 -10.89 4.93 21.52
CA GLU A 261 -11.31 5.93 20.55
C GLU A 261 -12.23 5.36 19.45
N GLN A 262 -13.08 6.21 18.87
CA GLN A 262 -13.89 5.85 17.71
C GLN A 262 -12.98 5.45 16.53
N GLY A 263 -13.35 4.39 15.80
CA GLY A 263 -12.55 3.84 14.69
C GLY A 263 -11.53 2.77 15.11
N SER A 264 -11.36 2.53 16.41
CA SER A 264 -10.54 1.43 16.92
C SER A 264 -11.15 0.07 16.58
N GLY A 265 -10.34 -0.84 16.01
CA GLY A 265 -10.75 -2.22 15.74
C GLY A 265 -11.10 -2.99 17.01
N THR A 266 -10.37 -2.74 18.11
CA THR A 266 -10.65 -3.32 19.44
C THR A 266 -12.02 -2.90 19.94
N ARG A 267 -12.35 -1.61 19.84
CA ARG A 267 -13.66 -1.09 20.26
C ARG A 267 -14.79 -1.68 19.45
N ARG A 268 -14.65 -1.72 18.13
CA ARG A 268 -15.67 -2.30 17.24
C ARG A 268 -15.91 -3.77 17.55
N SER A 269 -14.83 -4.55 17.67
CA SER A 269 -14.94 -5.98 18.01
C SER A 269 -15.64 -6.21 19.34
N TRP A 270 -15.42 -5.32 20.31
CA TRP A 270 -16.09 -5.36 21.61
C TRP A 270 -17.57 -4.98 21.52
N GLU A 271 -17.89 -3.86 20.87
CA GLU A 271 -19.26 -3.36 20.71
C GLU A 271 -20.15 -4.32 19.89
N GLU A 272 -19.58 -5.12 18.97
CA GLU A 272 -20.32 -6.14 18.22
C GLU A 272 -20.75 -7.36 19.07
N HIS A 273 -20.12 -7.58 20.22
CA HIS A 273 -20.36 -8.75 21.09
C HIS A 273 -21.03 -8.39 22.43
N LEU A 274 -21.16 -7.10 22.72
CA LEU A 274 -22.00 -6.55 23.79
C LEU A 274 -23.39 -6.18 23.29
#